data_AF-A0A257RUV9-F1
#
_entry.id   AF-A0A257RUV9-F1
#
_cell.length_a   1.000
_cell.length_b   1.000
_cell.length_c   1.000
_cell.angle_alpha   90.00
_cell.angle_beta   90.00
_cell.angle_gamma   90.00
#
_symmetry.space_group_name_H-M   'P 1'
#
loop_
_entity.id
_entity.type
_entity.pdbx_description
1 polymer ?
#
loop_
_entity_poly.entity_id
_entity_poly.type
_entity_poly.pdbx_seq_one_letter_code
_entity_poly.pdbx_strand_id
1 'polypeptide(L)'
;MTATQISGSEHEHLDHHVTVWVDRCAGCQECVVRCPVGALTMEPLSWTARAEDALCVGCRQCERTCPFSAIRVAGPLAVSERYDPALYQPVRLRGNVEETRRGYDTWSEAIAEANRCLNCPDPTCTRGCPAHNDIPQFVAAIRDHDLERAHEILRRTSVLPDVCSRVCNQSAQCEGACTWSLAGGVPVAIGRLERFIADQVLVPAPSVAPRRDDALSVAIIGSGPAGIGAAWDLVEAGASVTVYEKDATPGGLLTWGIPDFTLPDAVATRPWRQLLDAGVDLRCNTAI
;
A
#
# COMPACT_ATOMS: atom_id res chain seq x y z
N MET A 1 -9.23 -24.81 42.71
CA MET A 1 -10.13 -25.56 41.81
C MET A 1 -11.39 -24.72 41.70
N THR A 2 -11.53 -23.90 40.68
CA THR A 2 -12.22 -24.31 39.45
C THR A 2 -11.71 -23.51 38.26
N ALA A 3 -11.25 -24.24 37.24
CA ALA A 3 -10.91 -23.70 35.94
C ALA A 3 -12.20 -23.36 35.18
N THR A 4 -12.37 -22.10 34.82
CA THR A 4 -13.40 -21.68 33.86
C THR A 4 -12.93 -22.10 32.48
N GLN A 5 -13.55 -23.14 31.93
CA GLN A 5 -13.38 -23.57 30.56
C GLN A 5 -13.86 -22.45 29.63
N ILE A 6 -12.93 -21.87 28.87
CA ILE A 6 -13.25 -21.10 27.68
C ILE A 6 -13.54 -22.13 26.60
N SER A 7 -14.82 -22.41 26.38
CA SER A 7 -15.31 -23.23 25.28
C SER A 7 -14.86 -22.61 23.95
N GLY A 8 -14.25 -23.45 23.10
CA GLY A 8 -13.77 -23.06 21.78
C GLY A 8 -14.87 -22.41 20.94
N SER A 9 -14.48 -21.38 20.19
CA SER A 9 -15.29 -20.82 19.12
C SER A 9 -15.49 -21.90 18.06
N GLU A 10 -16.73 -22.37 17.93
CA GLU A 10 -17.17 -23.16 16.79
C GLU A 10 -16.85 -22.37 15.52
N HIS A 11 -15.94 -22.89 14.71
CA HIS A 11 -15.72 -22.39 13.36
C HIS A 11 -17.00 -22.68 12.58
N GLU A 12 -17.87 -21.68 12.46
CA GLU A 12 -18.98 -21.69 11.53
C GLU A 12 -18.38 -22.04 10.16
N HIS A 13 -18.66 -23.24 9.66
CA HIS A 13 -18.16 -23.70 8.38
C HIS A 13 -18.72 -22.76 7.31
N LEU A 14 -17.91 -21.79 6.89
CA LEU A 14 -18.22 -20.98 5.74
C LEU A 14 -18.24 -21.94 4.55
N ASP A 15 -19.43 -22.25 4.06
CA ASP A 15 -19.68 -23.14 2.93
C ASP A 15 -19.17 -22.48 1.63
N HIS A 16 -17.86 -22.46 1.46
CA HIS A 16 -17.25 -22.21 0.17
C HIS A 16 -17.35 -23.47 -0.66
N HIS A 17 -17.76 -23.32 -1.91
CA HIS A 17 -17.75 -24.43 -2.84
C HIS A 17 -17.07 -24.01 -4.13
N VAL A 18 -16.02 -24.74 -4.49
CA VAL A 18 -15.26 -24.50 -5.71
C VAL A 18 -15.61 -25.59 -6.72
N THR A 19 -16.35 -25.21 -7.75
CA THR A 19 -16.68 -26.11 -8.86
C THR A 19 -15.60 -26.02 -9.93
N VAL A 20 -15.02 -27.18 -10.31
CA VAL A 20 -14.14 -27.29 -11.47
C VAL A 20 -14.81 -28.13 -12.56
N TRP A 21 -15.05 -27.53 -13.72
CA TRP A 21 -15.58 -28.21 -14.91
C TRP A 21 -14.45 -28.88 -15.68
N VAL A 22 -14.29 -30.18 -15.46
CA VAL A 22 -13.22 -31.00 -16.07
C VAL A 22 -13.26 -31.01 -17.59
N ASP A 23 -14.46 -30.87 -18.19
CA ASP A 23 -14.67 -30.78 -19.64
C ASP A 23 -14.17 -29.47 -20.25
N ARG A 24 -13.96 -28.44 -19.43
CA ARG A 24 -13.45 -27.12 -19.84
C ARG A 24 -12.01 -26.87 -19.41
N CYS A 25 -11.50 -27.63 -18.45
CA CYS A 25 -10.18 -27.41 -17.88
C CYS A 25 -9.08 -27.83 -18.88
N ALA A 26 -8.32 -26.87 -19.41
CA ALA A 26 -7.19 -27.17 -20.28
C ALA A 26 -5.87 -27.51 -19.54
N GLY A 27 -5.88 -27.54 -18.20
CA GLY A 27 -4.71 -27.88 -17.40
C GLY A 27 -3.54 -26.89 -17.45
N CYS A 28 -3.79 -25.60 -17.73
CA CYS A 28 -2.75 -24.56 -17.80
C CYS A 28 -2.15 -24.14 -16.44
N GLN A 29 -2.73 -24.61 -15.32
CA GLN A 29 -2.30 -24.38 -13.93
C GLN A 29 -2.40 -22.94 -13.40
N GLU A 30 -2.91 -21.98 -14.16
CA GLU A 30 -3.00 -20.58 -13.72
C GLU A 30 -3.74 -20.41 -12.38
N CYS A 31 -4.82 -21.18 -12.19
CA CYS A 31 -5.60 -21.19 -10.95
C CYS A 31 -4.82 -21.71 -9.72
N VAL A 32 -3.85 -22.60 -9.93
CA VAL A 32 -2.98 -23.16 -8.89
C VAL A 32 -1.94 -22.12 -8.50
N VAL A 33 -1.25 -21.54 -9.50
CA VAL A 33 -0.21 -20.52 -9.30
C VAL A 33 -0.76 -19.30 -8.56
N ARG A 34 -2.00 -18.90 -8.86
CA ARG A 34 -2.61 -17.71 -8.26
C ARG A 34 -3.38 -17.97 -6.96
N CYS A 35 -3.50 -19.21 -6.51
CA CYS A 35 -4.22 -19.51 -5.28
C CYS A 35 -3.38 -19.11 -4.05
N PRO A 36 -3.78 -18.08 -3.28
CA PRO A 36 -2.98 -17.63 -2.14
C PRO A 36 -3.02 -18.60 -0.93
N VAL A 37 -4.02 -19.47 -0.90
CA VAL A 37 -4.33 -20.35 0.23
C VAL A 37 -4.11 -21.84 -0.08
N GLY A 38 -3.59 -22.15 -1.26
CA GLY A 38 -3.31 -23.54 -1.66
C GLY A 38 -4.54 -24.43 -1.90
N ALA A 39 -5.74 -23.84 -2.04
CA ALA A 39 -6.98 -24.59 -2.26
C ALA A 39 -7.10 -25.23 -3.66
N LEU A 40 -6.18 -24.94 -4.60
CA LEU A 40 -6.19 -25.49 -5.96
C LEU A 40 -4.92 -26.30 -6.20
N THR A 41 -5.07 -27.51 -6.72
CA THR A 41 -3.98 -28.41 -7.11
C THR A 41 -4.26 -29.01 -8.50
N MET A 42 -3.27 -29.69 -9.09
CA MET A 42 -3.46 -30.44 -10.33
C MET A 42 -3.59 -31.93 -10.04
N GLU A 43 -4.63 -32.56 -10.58
CA GLU A 43 -4.78 -34.01 -10.55
C GLU A 43 -3.80 -34.65 -11.55
N PRO A 44 -2.87 -35.53 -11.11
CA PRO A 44 -1.78 -36.02 -11.95
C PRO A 44 -2.22 -36.84 -13.17
N LEU A 45 -3.35 -37.54 -13.08
CA LEU A 45 -3.80 -38.45 -14.15
C LEU A 45 -4.66 -37.74 -15.20
N SER A 46 -5.64 -36.96 -14.78
CA SER A 46 -6.54 -36.24 -15.71
C SER A 46 -5.96 -34.91 -16.19
N TRP A 47 -4.89 -34.41 -15.54
CA TRP A 47 -4.31 -33.09 -15.78
C TRP A 47 -5.34 -31.95 -15.66
N THR A 48 -6.34 -32.15 -14.79
CA THR A 48 -7.36 -31.15 -14.48
C THR A 48 -7.13 -30.55 -13.10
N ALA A 49 -7.55 -29.30 -12.91
CA ALA A 49 -7.51 -28.70 -11.59
C ALA A 49 -8.45 -29.43 -10.62
N ARG A 50 -8.05 -29.51 -9.35
CA ARG A 50 -8.85 -30.04 -8.25
C ARG A 50 -8.88 -29.00 -7.15
N ALA A 51 -10.05 -28.79 -6.55
CA ALA A 51 -10.23 -27.87 -5.47
C ALA A 51 -10.40 -28.58 -4.12
N GLU A 52 -9.92 -27.93 -3.06
CA GLU A 52 -10.14 -28.30 -1.67
C GLU A 52 -10.93 -27.19 -0.97
N ASP A 53 -12.24 -27.40 -0.85
CA ASP A 53 -13.19 -26.40 -0.34
C ASP A 53 -12.82 -25.91 1.07
N ALA A 54 -12.26 -26.79 1.91
CA ALA A 54 -11.85 -26.47 3.28
C ALA A 54 -10.74 -25.41 3.38
N LEU A 55 -9.92 -25.24 2.34
CA LEU A 55 -8.87 -24.22 2.28
C LEU A 55 -9.34 -22.94 1.59
N CYS A 56 -10.47 -22.98 0.88
CA CYS A 56 -10.95 -21.86 0.11
C CYS A 56 -11.42 -20.72 1.01
N VAL A 57 -11.01 -19.49 0.67
CA VAL A 57 -11.40 -18.26 1.40
C VAL A 57 -12.32 -17.35 0.57
N GLY A 58 -12.83 -17.85 -0.55
CA GLY A 58 -13.74 -17.09 -1.40
C GLY A 58 -13.10 -15.97 -2.23
N CYS A 59 -11.76 -15.85 -2.28
CA CYS A 59 -11.07 -14.72 -2.94
C CYS A 59 -11.27 -14.61 -4.47
N ARG A 60 -11.85 -15.63 -5.11
CA ARG A 60 -12.20 -15.73 -6.55
C ARG A 60 -11.06 -15.49 -7.54
N GLN A 61 -9.79 -15.57 -7.11
CA GLN A 61 -8.65 -15.43 -8.02
C GLN A 61 -8.63 -16.51 -9.10
N CYS A 62 -8.86 -17.77 -8.72
CA CYS A 62 -8.92 -18.91 -9.64
C CYS A 62 -10.02 -18.77 -10.70
N GLU A 63 -11.19 -18.25 -10.32
CA GLU A 63 -12.30 -17.98 -11.22
C GLU A 63 -11.95 -16.87 -12.22
N ARG A 64 -11.44 -15.73 -11.72
CA ARG A 64 -11.12 -14.56 -12.56
C ARG A 64 -9.95 -14.81 -13.51
N THR A 65 -9.00 -15.64 -13.12
CA THR A 65 -7.82 -15.93 -13.93
C THR A 65 -8.02 -17.06 -14.93
N CYS A 66 -9.07 -17.87 -14.80
CA CYS A 66 -9.28 -19.03 -15.68
C CYS A 66 -9.74 -18.56 -17.06
N PRO A 67 -8.91 -18.69 -18.12
CA PRO A 67 -9.30 -18.21 -19.45
C PRO A 67 -10.35 -19.11 -20.12
N PHE A 68 -10.62 -20.29 -19.55
CA PHE A 68 -11.58 -21.29 -20.06
C PHE A 68 -12.90 -21.31 -19.30
N SER A 69 -13.08 -20.42 -18.31
CA SER A 69 -14.26 -20.42 -17.43
C SER A 69 -14.57 -21.80 -16.84
N ALA A 70 -13.50 -22.53 -16.48
CA ALA A 70 -13.54 -23.88 -15.96
C ALA A 70 -13.68 -23.93 -14.43
N ILE A 71 -13.68 -22.78 -13.74
CA ILE A 71 -13.74 -22.70 -12.29
C ILE A 71 -14.79 -21.66 -11.87
N ARG A 72 -15.55 -21.97 -10.82
CA ARG A 72 -16.43 -21.02 -10.14
C ARG A 72 -16.34 -21.20 -8.63
N VAL A 73 -16.34 -20.08 -7.92
CA VAL A 73 -16.30 -20.05 -6.45
C VAL A 73 -17.63 -19.52 -5.93
N ALA A 74 -18.39 -20.38 -5.26
CA ALA A 74 -19.59 -20.02 -4.51
C ALA A 74 -19.28 -19.87 -3.03
N GLY A 75 -20.13 -19.12 -2.32
CA GLY A 75 -20.00 -18.86 -0.89
C GLY A 75 -19.53 -17.43 -0.56
N PRO A 76 -19.49 -17.09 0.75
CA PRO A 76 -19.05 -15.80 1.25
C PRO A 76 -17.53 -15.61 1.10
N LEU A 77 -17.03 -14.45 1.51
CA LEU A 77 -15.58 -14.20 1.64
C LEU A 77 -15.16 -14.53 3.08
N ALA A 78 -14.19 -15.42 3.26
CA ALA A 78 -13.58 -15.68 4.57
C ALA A 78 -12.51 -14.62 4.86
N VAL A 79 -12.97 -13.43 5.21
CA VAL A 79 -12.13 -12.34 5.68
C VAL A 79 -12.76 -11.78 6.93
N SER A 80 -11.95 -11.37 7.91
CA SER A 80 -12.44 -10.69 9.11
C SER A 80 -13.21 -9.42 8.75
N GLU A 81 -13.84 -8.77 9.72
CA GLU A 81 -14.32 -7.40 9.50
C GLU A 81 -13.15 -6.41 9.48
N ARG A 82 -13.27 -5.33 8.71
CA ARG A 82 -12.26 -4.27 8.71
C ARG A 82 -12.56 -3.30 9.84
N TYR A 83 -11.58 -3.03 10.69
CA TYR A 83 -11.67 -1.90 11.60
C TYR A 83 -11.35 -0.60 10.85
N ASP A 84 -12.33 0.30 10.80
CA ASP A 84 -12.18 1.64 10.26
C ASP A 84 -12.17 2.67 11.41
N PRO A 85 -11.00 3.25 11.75
CA PRO A 85 -10.92 4.34 12.72
C PRO A 85 -11.90 5.46 12.38
N ALA A 86 -12.66 5.90 13.39
CA ALA A 86 -13.60 6.99 13.25
C ALA A 86 -12.88 8.27 12.79
N LEU A 87 -13.54 9.03 11.91
CA LEU A 87 -13.05 10.34 11.53
C LEU A 87 -13.01 11.25 12.75
N TYR A 88 -11.96 12.06 12.85
CA TYR A 88 -11.93 13.13 13.83
C TYR A 88 -13.02 14.15 13.48
N GLN A 89 -13.94 14.36 14.42
CA GLN A 89 -15.00 15.36 14.31
C GLN A 89 -14.68 16.54 15.24
N PRO A 90 -14.20 17.67 14.69
CA PRO A 90 -13.86 18.82 15.51
C PRO A 90 -15.12 19.42 16.14
N VAL A 91 -15.06 19.73 17.45
CA VAL A 91 -16.16 20.38 18.19
C VAL A 91 -16.48 21.77 17.61
N ARG A 92 -15.47 22.45 17.03
CA ARG A 92 -15.59 23.75 16.37
C ARG A 92 -14.95 23.71 14.99
N LEU A 93 -15.75 23.91 13.94
CA LEU A 93 -15.28 23.86 12.55
C LEU A 93 -14.45 25.09 12.13
N ARG A 94 -14.84 26.30 12.57
CA ARG A 94 -14.15 27.53 12.13
C ARG A 94 -12.75 27.59 12.73
N GLY A 95 -11.73 27.55 11.86
CA GLY A 95 -10.32 27.66 12.21
C GLY A 95 -9.69 26.36 12.72
N ASN A 96 -10.42 25.24 12.74
CA ASN A 96 -9.84 23.94 13.04
C ASN A 96 -9.29 23.31 11.75
N VAL A 97 -8.01 23.01 11.77
CA VAL A 97 -7.24 22.44 10.67
C VAL A 97 -6.63 21.08 11.04
N GLU A 98 -7.09 20.49 12.14
CA GLU A 98 -6.61 19.20 12.61
C GLU A 98 -6.97 18.10 11.59
N GLU A 99 -6.06 17.15 11.43
CA GLU A 99 -6.21 16.06 10.48
C GLU A 99 -7.47 15.24 10.76
N THR A 100 -8.33 15.10 9.76
CA THR A 100 -9.67 14.49 9.90
C THR A 100 -9.63 12.97 9.79
N ARG A 101 -8.82 12.44 8.87
CA ARG A 101 -8.61 11.00 8.71
C ARG A 101 -7.51 10.57 9.64
N ARG A 102 -7.77 9.54 10.46
CA ARG A 102 -6.78 8.93 11.34
C ARG A 102 -6.17 7.68 10.70
N GLY A 103 -4.90 7.42 11.01
CA GLY A 103 -4.25 6.14 10.74
C GLY A 103 -4.68 5.09 11.75
N TYR A 104 -3.95 3.98 11.78
CA TYR A 104 -3.96 3.09 12.95
C TYR A 104 -3.06 3.69 14.03
N ASP A 105 -3.52 3.67 15.28
CA ASP A 105 -2.78 4.24 16.41
C ASP A 105 -2.04 3.14 17.20
N THR A 106 -2.47 1.87 17.06
CA THR A 106 -1.91 0.75 17.82
C THR A 106 -1.46 -0.41 16.94
N TRP A 107 -0.47 -1.16 17.44
CA TRP A 107 -0.07 -2.43 16.85
C TRP A 107 -1.23 -3.40 16.68
N SER A 108 -2.14 -3.48 17.67
CA SER A 108 -3.28 -4.38 17.58
C SER A 108 -4.17 -4.08 16.38
N GLU A 109 -4.43 -2.80 16.11
CA GLU A 109 -5.21 -2.38 14.93
C GLU A 109 -4.48 -2.67 13.62
N ALA A 110 -3.19 -2.31 13.54
CA ALA A 110 -2.39 -2.52 12.34
C ALA A 110 -2.20 -4.01 12.01
N ILE A 111 -1.96 -4.85 13.03
CA ILE A 111 -1.83 -6.31 12.88
C ILE A 111 -3.17 -6.93 12.48
N ALA A 112 -4.28 -6.50 13.09
CA ALA A 112 -5.61 -6.98 12.71
C ALA A 112 -5.91 -6.71 11.24
N GLU A 113 -5.55 -5.52 10.75
CA GLU A 113 -5.69 -5.18 9.34
C GLU A 113 -4.70 -5.94 8.44
N ALA A 114 -3.43 -6.02 8.83
CA ALA A 114 -2.40 -6.72 8.08
C ALA A 114 -2.72 -8.22 7.91
N ASN A 115 -3.37 -8.84 8.89
CA ASN A 115 -3.83 -10.24 8.83
C ASN A 115 -4.97 -10.48 7.82
N ARG A 116 -5.62 -9.43 7.30
CA ARG A 116 -6.56 -9.56 6.18
C ARG A 116 -5.83 -9.74 4.85
N CYS A 117 -4.54 -9.43 4.77
CA CYS A 117 -3.76 -9.60 3.55
C CYS A 117 -3.51 -11.08 3.26
N LEU A 118 -3.92 -11.52 2.07
CA LEU A 118 -3.74 -12.90 1.60
C LEU A 118 -2.30 -13.23 1.18
N ASN A 119 -1.39 -12.25 1.19
CA ASN A 119 -0.06 -12.38 0.59
C ASN A 119 -0.12 -13.00 -0.82
N CYS A 120 -0.96 -12.41 -1.68
CA CYS A 120 -1.28 -12.93 -3.01
C CYS A 120 -0.01 -13.23 -3.83
N PRO A 121 0.15 -14.44 -4.40
CA PRO A 121 1.26 -14.77 -5.28
C PRO A 121 1.33 -13.85 -6.51
N ASP A 122 0.17 -13.44 -7.03
CA ASP A 122 0.04 -12.38 -8.03
C ASP A 122 -0.63 -11.14 -7.42
N PRO A 123 0.13 -10.19 -6.86
CA PRO A 123 -0.44 -9.05 -6.13
C PRO A 123 -0.97 -7.98 -7.09
N THR A 124 -2.26 -8.04 -7.40
CA THR A 124 -2.97 -7.02 -8.18
C THR A 124 -2.89 -5.63 -7.54
N CYS A 125 -2.80 -5.54 -6.21
CA CYS A 125 -2.63 -4.27 -5.49
C CYS A 125 -1.32 -3.55 -5.86
N THR A 126 -0.22 -4.28 -6.07
CA THR A 126 1.07 -3.71 -6.52
C THR A 126 0.98 -3.16 -7.94
N ARG A 127 0.22 -3.81 -8.84
CA ARG A 127 -0.06 -3.24 -10.17
C ARG A 127 -0.99 -2.04 -10.12
N GLY A 128 -1.93 -2.02 -9.17
CA GLY A 128 -2.83 -0.89 -8.95
C GLY A 128 -2.17 0.32 -8.31
N CYS A 129 -1.00 0.15 -7.69
CA CYS A 129 -0.18 1.24 -7.17
C CYS A 129 0.65 1.85 -8.32
N PRO A 130 0.52 3.16 -8.62
CA PRO A 130 1.35 3.81 -9.65
C PRO A 130 2.85 3.76 -9.38
N ALA A 131 3.25 3.70 -8.10
CA ALA A 131 4.66 3.55 -7.69
C ALA A 131 5.12 2.09 -7.68
N HIS A 132 4.21 1.12 -7.89
CA HIS A 132 4.49 -0.31 -7.78
C HIS A 132 5.07 -0.74 -6.43
N ASN A 133 4.59 -0.14 -5.33
CA ASN A 133 4.98 -0.52 -3.98
C ASN A 133 4.80 -2.04 -3.76
N ASP A 134 5.78 -2.67 -3.12
CA ASP A 134 5.73 -4.08 -2.72
C ASP A 134 4.83 -4.27 -1.49
N ILE A 135 3.53 -4.13 -1.73
CA ILE A 135 2.48 -4.12 -0.72
C ILE A 135 2.45 -5.41 0.11
N PRO A 136 2.47 -6.62 -0.49
CA PRO A 136 2.48 -7.84 0.30
C PRO A 136 3.66 -7.90 1.27
N GLN A 137 4.85 -7.44 0.84
CA GLN A 137 6.05 -7.51 1.69
C GLN A 137 6.04 -6.49 2.82
N PHE A 138 5.65 -5.23 2.61
CA PHE A 138 5.60 -4.30 3.75
C PHE A 138 4.48 -4.67 4.73
N VAL A 139 3.36 -5.24 4.24
CA VAL A 139 2.30 -5.74 5.11
C VAL A 139 2.76 -6.99 5.88
N ALA A 140 3.56 -7.86 5.26
CA ALA A 140 4.21 -8.96 5.96
C ALA A 140 5.16 -8.45 7.07
N ALA A 141 5.97 -7.44 6.79
CA ALA A 141 6.85 -6.84 7.78
C ALA A 141 6.07 -6.22 8.97
N ILE A 142 4.89 -5.62 8.73
CA ILE A 142 3.98 -5.21 9.83
C ILE A 142 3.57 -6.44 10.66
N ARG A 143 3.15 -7.55 10.04
CA ARG A 143 2.78 -8.79 10.77
C ARG A 143 3.93 -9.34 11.62
N ASP A 144 5.15 -9.17 11.13
CA ASP A 144 6.38 -9.61 11.82
C ASP A 144 6.85 -8.60 12.90
N HIS A 145 6.09 -7.53 13.15
CA HIS A 145 6.44 -6.43 14.06
C HIS A 145 7.74 -5.69 13.69
N ASP A 146 8.09 -5.65 12.41
CA ASP A 146 9.33 -5.08 11.89
C ASP A 146 9.04 -3.81 11.07
N LEU A 147 8.90 -2.67 11.75
CA LEU A 147 8.63 -1.39 11.08
C LEU A 147 9.81 -0.86 10.28
N GLU A 148 11.04 -1.17 10.69
CA GLU A 148 12.23 -0.74 9.95
C GLU A 148 12.25 -1.41 8.59
N ARG A 149 12.07 -2.74 8.54
CA ARG A 149 11.95 -3.47 7.28
C ARG A 149 10.74 -3.02 6.47
N ALA A 150 9.59 -2.80 7.10
CA ALA A 150 8.40 -2.32 6.39
C ALA A 150 8.67 -0.96 5.71
N HIS A 151 9.36 -0.06 6.42
CA HIS A 151 9.76 1.25 5.91
C HIS A 151 10.80 1.13 4.79
N GLU A 152 11.81 0.28 4.94
CA GLU A 152 12.79 0.00 3.89
C GLU A 152 12.13 -0.50 2.61
N ILE A 153 11.13 -1.38 2.72
CA ILE A 153 10.38 -1.88 1.57
C ILE A 153 9.63 -0.74 0.86
N LEU A 154 8.92 0.13 1.61
CA LEU A 154 8.22 1.29 1.04
C LEU A 154 9.17 2.24 0.32
N ARG A 155 10.37 2.46 0.88
CA ARG A 155 11.35 3.39 0.31
C ARG A 155 12.02 2.90 -0.97
N ARG A 156 11.88 1.62 -1.33
CA ARG A 156 12.40 1.11 -2.62
C ARG A 156 11.73 1.78 -3.82
N THR A 157 10.50 2.27 -3.64
CA THR A 157 9.65 2.76 -4.72
C THR A 157 9.07 4.14 -4.49
N SER A 158 9.16 4.69 -3.27
CA SER A 158 8.62 6.00 -2.93
C SER A 158 9.49 6.76 -1.94
N VAL A 159 9.72 8.04 -2.24
CA VAL A 159 10.33 9.02 -1.32
C VAL A 159 9.29 9.84 -0.55
N LEU A 160 8.00 9.58 -0.78
CA LEU A 160 6.85 10.30 -0.20
C LEU A 160 5.79 9.37 0.44
N PRO A 161 6.14 8.27 1.15
CA PRO A 161 5.13 7.34 1.68
C PRO A 161 4.21 8.00 2.73
N ASP A 162 4.73 9.00 3.44
CA ASP A 162 4.02 9.84 4.41
C ASP A 162 2.94 10.72 3.78
N VAL A 163 3.17 11.23 2.57
CA VAL A 163 2.21 12.01 1.78
C VAL A 163 1.24 11.07 1.07
N CYS A 164 1.74 10.06 0.34
CA CYS A 164 0.94 9.12 -0.43
C CYS A 164 -0.11 8.39 0.43
N SER A 165 0.28 7.97 1.63
CA SER A 165 -0.62 7.31 2.58
C SER A 165 -1.80 8.17 3.02
N ARG A 166 -1.72 9.50 2.87
CA ARG A 166 -2.78 10.45 3.23
C ARG A 166 -3.65 10.87 2.04
N VAL A 167 -3.03 11.04 0.87
CA VAL A 167 -3.65 11.76 -0.26
C VAL A 167 -3.95 10.88 -1.46
N CYS A 168 -3.39 9.66 -1.55
CA CYS A 168 -3.71 8.76 -2.66
C CYS A 168 -5.21 8.45 -2.70
N ASN A 169 -5.74 8.25 -3.90
CA ASN A 169 -7.08 7.74 -4.09
C ASN A 169 -7.05 6.21 -4.10
N GLN A 170 -6.89 5.58 -2.93
CA GLN A 170 -6.59 4.14 -2.84
C GLN A 170 -7.70 3.27 -3.47
N SER A 171 -8.95 3.70 -3.39
CA SER A 171 -10.10 2.99 -3.97
C SER A 171 -10.05 2.90 -5.49
N ALA A 172 -9.36 3.84 -6.17
CA ALA A 172 -9.09 3.80 -7.60
C ALA A 172 -7.69 3.23 -7.94
N GLN A 173 -6.93 2.83 -6.92
CA GLN A 173 -5.54 2.38 -7.03
C GLN A 173 -5.35 1.02 -6.33
N CYS A 174 -4.42 0.93 -5.38
CA CYS A 174 -3.99 -0.31 -4.74
C CYS A 174 -5.14 -1.04 -4.00
N GLU A 175 -6.04 -0.32 -3.33
CA GLU A 175 -7.18 -0.92 -2.62
C GLU A 175 -8.29 -1.33 -3.58
N GLY A 176 -8.56 -0.54 -4.63
CA GLY A 176 -9.48 -0.94 -5.71
C GLY A 176 -9.00 -2.16 -6.49
N ALA A 177 -7.69 -2.34 -6.59
CA ALA A 177 -7.07 -3.50 -7.20
C ALA A 177 -6.87 -4.66 -6.22
N CYS A 178 -7.18 -4.52 -4.92
CA CYS A 178 -7.02 -5.59 -3.95
C CYS A 178 -7.91 -6.80 -4.31
N THR A 179 -7.39 -8.02 -4.14
CA THR A 179 -8.15 -9.26 -4.41
C THR A 179 -9.51 -9.28 -3.73
N TRP A 180 -9.62 -8.77 -2.50
CA TRP A 180 -10.90 -8.68 -1.79
C TRP A 180 -11.87 -7.70 -2.46
N SER A 181 -11.41 -6.52 -2.89
CA SER A 181 -12.26 -5.57 -3.61
C SER A 181 -12.76 -6.16 -4.93
N LEU A 182 -11.87 -6.81 -5.67
CA LEU A 182 -12.22 -7.45 -6.94
C LEU A 182 -13.10 -8.70 -6.78
N ALA A 183 -13.22 -9.24 -5.56
CA ALA A 183 -14.17 -10.29 -5.19
C ALA A 183 -15.52 -9.73 -4.67
N GLY A 184 -15.67 -8.39 -4.64
CA GLY A 184 -16.86 -7.70 -4.16
C GLY A 184 -16.88 -7.43 -2.64
N GLY A 185 -15.74 -7.59 -1.97
CA GLY A 185 -15.59 -7.36 -0.54
C GLY A 185 -14.86 -6.07 -0.17
N VAL A 186 -14.55 -5.92 1.12
CA VAL A 186 -13.78 -4.79 1.65
C VAL A 186 -12.28 -5.05 1.49
N PRO A 187 -11.51 -4.18 0.82
CA PRO A 187 -10.07 -4.37 0.62
C PRO A 187 -9.30 -4.28 1.93
N VAL A 188 -8.04 -4.74 1.89
CA VAL A 188 -7.05 -4.35 2.90
C VAL A 188 -6.88 -2.83 2.84
N ALA A 189 -6.90 -2.13 3.98
CA ALA A 189 -6.63 -0.69 4.09
C ALA A 189 -5.14 -0.38 3.94
N ILE A 190 -4.64 -0.62 2.73
CA ILE A 190 -3.23 -0.46 2.34
C ILE A 190 -2.73 0.96 2.67
N GLY A 191 -3.52 1.99 2.39
CA GLY A 191 -3.13 3.37 2.70
C GLY A 191 -2.98 3.63 4.20
N ARG A 192 -3.83 3.03 5.04
CA ARG A 192 -3.72 3.15 6.50
C ARG A 192 -2.53 2.37 7.07
N LEU A 193 -2.19 1.22 6.49
CA LEU A 193 -0.99 0.46 6.85
C LEU A 193 0.28 1.20 6.44
N GLU A 194 0.31 1.78 5.24
CA GLU A 194 1.42 2.65 4.79
C GLU A 194 1.58 3.85 5.75
N ARG A 195 0.46 4.47 6.15
CA ARG A 195 0.46 5.56 7.14
C ARG A 195 0.98 5.11 8.50
N PHE A 196 0.56 3.94 8.99
CA PHE A 196 1.01 3.39 10.27
C PHE A 196 2.55 3.27 10.30
N ILE A 197 3.16 2.82 9.20
CA ILE A 197 4.61 2.77 9.06
C ILE A 197 5.20 4.19 9.06
N ALA A 198 4.69 5.08 8.20
CA ALA A 198 5.25 6.42 7.99
C ALA A 198 5.11 7.37 9.19
N ASP A 199 4.10 7.16 10.04
CA ASP A 199 3.87 7.96 11.26
C ASP A 199 4.79 7.52 12.42
N GLN A 200 5.36 6.31 12.37
CA GLN A 200 6.25 5.77 13.41
C GLN A 200 7.72 5.77 13.01
N VAL A 201 8.01 5.53 11.72
CA VAL A 201 9.36 5.55 11.18
C VAL A 201 9.47 6.72 10.22
N LEU A 202 10.22 7.75 10.66
CA LEU A 202 10.47 8.92 9.83
C LEU A 202 11.17 8.52 8.55
N VAL A 203 10.72 9.07 7.42
CA VAL A 203 11.44 9.01 6.15
C VAL A 203 12.82 9.64 6.36
N PRO A 204 13.93 8.89 6.18
CA PRO A 204 15.28 9.44 6.30
C PRO A 204 15.56 10.47 5.22
N ALA A 205 16.52 11.36 5.47
CA ALA A 205 17.02 12.25 4.44
C ALA A 205 17.66 11.47 3.26
N PRO A 206 17.79 12.09 2.07
CA PRO A 206 18.49 11.49 0.94
C PRO A 206 19.91 11.05 1.32
N SER A 207 20.34 9.87 0.85
CA SER A 207 21.72 9.41 1.02
C SER A 207 22.63 10.05 -0.04
N VAL A 208 23.19 11.21 0.28
CA VAL A 208 24.01 11.99 -0.66
C VAL A 208 25.32 11.25 -0.99
N ALA A 209 25.49 10.81 -2.23
CA ALA A 209 26.75 10.27 -2.69
C ALA A 209 27.85 11.36 -2.71
N PRO A 210 29.12 11.01 -2.42
CA PRO A 210 30.22 11.96 -2.55
C PRO A 210 30.24 12.57 -3.95
N ARG A 211 30.29 13.90 -4.02
CA ARG A 211 30.31 14.61 -5.29
C ARG A 211 31.58 14.24 -6.05
N ARG A 212 31.40 13.77 -7.28
CA ARG A 212 32.52 13.48 -8.20
C ARG A 212 32.92 14.74 -8.95
N ASP A 213 34.18 14.80 -9.41
CA ASP A 213 34.69 15.92 -10.21
C ASP A 213 33.93 16.07 -11.54
N ASP A 214 33.31 15.01 -12.04
CA ASP A 214 32.47 14.96 -13.24
C ASP A 214 30.95 15.03 -12.94
N ALA A 215 30.56 15.45 -11.73
CA ALA A 215 29.16 15.52 -11.33
C ALA A 215 28.34 16.45 -12.24
N LEU A 216 27.20 15.93 -12.70
CA LEU A 216 26.25 16.71 -13.50
C LEU A 216 25.66 17.86 -12.68
N SER A 217 25.46 19.01 -13.34
CA SER A 217 24.65 20.11 -12.81
C SER A 217 23.27 20.05 -13.46
N VAL A 218 22.22 19.90 -12.66
CA VAL A 218 20.85 19.72 -13.15
C VAL A 218 19.95 20.83 -12.61
N ALA A 219 19.20 21.45 -13.51
CA ALA A 219 18.13 22.39 -13.15
C ALA A 219 16.78 21.69 -13.24
N ILE A 220 15.95 21.84 -12.20
CA ILE A 220 14.57 21.36 -12.15
C ILE A 220 13.64 22.58 -12.10
N ILE A 221 12.59 22.57 -12.91
CA ILE A 221 11.57 23.63 -12.94
C ILE A 221 10.32 23.11 -12.22
N GLY A 222 10.00 23.71 -11.08
CA GLY A 222 8.86 23.37 -10.22
C GLY A 222 9.24 22.52 -9.01
N SER A 223 8.69 22.89 -7.85
CA SER A 223 8.97 22.26 -6.55
C SER A 223 7.89 21.29 -6.05
N GLY A 224 6.97 20.87 -6.93
CA GLY A 224 5.92 19.91 -6.60
C GLY A 224 6.45 18.47 -6.38
N PRO A 225 5.56 17.49 -6.14
CA PRO A 225 5.95 16.08 -5.91
C PRO A 225 6.91 15.50 -6.96
N ALA A 226 6.72 15.84 -8.24
CA ALA A 226 7.62 15.41 -9.31
C ALA A 226 9.03 16.02 -9.17
N GLY A 227 9.12 17.30 -8.83
CA GLY A 227 10.41 17.97 -8.59
C GLY A 227 11.11 17.44 -7.35
N ILE A 228 10.35 17.11 -6.30
CA ILE A 228 10.88 16.44 -5.10
C ILE A 228 11.48 15.09 -5.46
N GLY A 229 10.74 14.21 -6.14
CA GLY A 229 11.23 12.89 -6.54
C GLY A 229 12.48 12.96 -7.42
N ALA A 230 12.46 13.82 -8.44
CA ALA A 230 13.60 14.01 -9.31
C ALA A 230 14.84 14.56 -8.57
N ALA A 231 14.66 15.56 -7.69
CA ALA A 231 15.74 16.12 -6.90
C ALA A 231 16.34 15.07 -5.95
N TRP A 232 15.49 14.23 -5.36
CA TRP A 232 15.91 13.16 -4.46
C TRP A 232 16.85 12.18 -5.16
N ASP A 233 16.41 11.59 -6.27
CA ASP A 233 17.20 10.62 -7.03
C ASP A 233 18.52 11.22 -7.55
N LEU A 234 18.48 12.47 -8.01
CA LEU A 234 19.66 13.16 -8.55
C LEU A 234 20.70 13.47 -7.48
N VAL A 235 20.26 13.88 -6.29
CA VAL A 235 21.17 14.14 -5.16
C VAL A 235 21.78 12.84 -4.63
N GLU A 236 21.01 11.76 -4.53
CA GLU A 236 21.55 10.46 -4.16
C GLU A 236 22.55 9.92 -5.21
N ALA A 237 22.36 10.28 -6.48
CA ALA A 237 23.31 10.00 -7.55
C ALA A 237 24.57 10.92 -7.55
N GLY A 238 24.64 11.91 -6.64
CA GLY A 238 25.78 12.82 -6.50
C GLY A 238 25.77 14.02 -7.44
N ALA A 239 24.62 14.34 -8.06
CA ALA A 239 24.48 15.52 -8.93
C ALA A 239 24.33 16.81 -8.11
N SER A 240 24.71 17.93 -8.71
CA SER A 240 24.42 19.28 -8.19
C SER A 240 23.05 19.71 -8.71
N VAL A 241 22.07 19.83 -7.82
CA VAL A 241 20.68 20.13 -8.21
C VAL A 241 20.32 21.55 -7.81
N THR A 242 19.80 22.32 -8.76
CA THR A 242 19.12 23.60 -8.52
C THR A 242 17.65 23.46 -8.89
N VAL A 243 16.75 23.85 -8.00
CA VAL A 243 15.31 23.83 -8.25
C VAL A 243 14.78 25.26 -8.30
N TYR A 244 14.06 25.58 -9.37
CA TYR A 244 13.43 26.88 -9.56
C TYR A 244 11.93 26.77 -9.30
N GLU A 245 11.41 27.59 -8.40
CA GLU A 245 10.00 27.63 -8.02
C GLU A 245 9.46 29.05 -8.22
N LYS A 246 8.30 29.15 -8.87
CA LYS A 246 7.60 30.42 -9.11
C LYS A 246 7.06 31.01 -7.82
N ASP A 247 6.49 30.18 -6.95
CA ASP A 247 5.85 30.62 -5.72
C ASP A 247 6.89 30.94 -4.61
N ALA A 248 6.43 31.61 -3.55
CA ALA A 248 7.30 31.98 -2.44
C ALA A 248 7.70 30.80 -1.55
N THR A 249 6.85 29.76 -1.52
CA THR A 249 7.03 28.55 -0.70
C THR A 249 7.03 27.32 -1.61
N PRO A 250 8.00 26.40 -1.47
CA PRO A 250 8.08 25.21 -2.30
C PRO A 250 7.02 24.17 -1.93
N GLY A 251 6.86 23.14 -2.77
CA GLY A 251 5.98 21.98 -2.53
C GLY A 251 4.80 21.88 -3.49
N GLY A 252 4.58 22.90 -4.33
CA GLY A 252 3.46 22.94 -5.28
C GLY A 252 2.11 22.70 -4.57
N LEU A 253 1.32 21.76 -5.09
CA LEU A 253 0.01 21.44 -4.50
C LEU A 253 0.07 20.87 -3.08
N LEU A 254 1.21 20.29 -2.65
CA LEU A 254 1.35 19.83 -1.26
C LEU A 254 1.23 21.00 -0.27
N THR A 255 1.70 22.18 -0.68
CA THR A 255 1.72 23.40 0.14
C THR A 255 0.52 24.30 -0.16
N TRP A 256 0.18 24.47 -1.43
CA TRP A 256 -0.79 25.48 -1.87
C TRP A 256 -2.18 24.93 -2.19
N GLY A 257 -2.32 23.61 -2.29
CA GLY A 257 -3.55 22.96 -2.75
C GLY A 257 -4.25 22.10 -1.70
N ILE A 258 -3.50 21.19 -1.07
CA ILE A 258 -4.06 20.20 -0.15
C ILE A 258 -4.24 20.84 1.24
N PRO A 259 -5.44 20.81 1.84
CA PRO A 259 -5.66 21.39 3.15
C PRO A 259 -4.98 20.60 4.28
N ASP A 260 -4.55 21.30 5.32
CA ASP A 260 -3.95 20.75 6.54
C ASP A 260 -4.76 19.62 7.20
N PHE A 261 -6.09 19.73 7.17
CA PHE A 261 -6.98 18.70 7.71
C PHE A 261 -6.99 17.39 6.89
N THR A 262 -6.28 17.37 5.77
CA THR A 262 -6.01 16.21 4.90
C THR A 262 -4.52 15.86 4.89
N LEU A 263 -3.64 16.85 4.76
CA LEU A 263 -2.18 16.70 4.75
C LEU A 263 -1.57 17.75 5.67
N PRO A 264 -1.15 17.40 6.89
CA PRO A 264 -0.57 18.36 7.82
C PRO A 264 0.66 19.06 7.24
N ASP A 265 0.82 20.36 7.52
CA ASP A 265 1.95 21.18 7.03
C ASP A 265 3.32 20.55 7.35
N ALA A 266 3.48 19.98 8.56
CA ALA A 266 4.70 19.30 8.97
C ALA A 266 5.03 18.03 8.15
N VAL A 267 4.04 17.45 7.48
CA VAL A 267 4.22 16.35 6.52
C VAL A 267 4.51 16.91 5.13
N ALA A 268 3.73 17.89 4.68
CA ALA A 268 3.89 18.51 3.35
C ALA A 268 5.27 19.16 3.13
N THR A 269 5.82 19.82 4.15
CA THR A 269 7.06 20.60 4.05
C THR A 269 8.32 19.78 4.32
N ARG A 270 8.19 18.60 4.94
CA ARG A 270 9.33 17.76 5.34
C ARG A 270 10.26 17.39 4.18
N PRO A 271 9.79 16.96 2.99
CA PRO A 271 10.69 16.58 1.90
C PRO A 271 11.62 17.72 1.47
N TRP A 272 11.13 18.96 1.45
CA TRP A 272 11.95 20.12 1.10
C TRP A 272 12.99 20.44 2.16
N ARG A 273 12.66 20.31 3.45
CA ARG A 273 13.66 20.45 4.51
C ARG A 273 14.80 19.45 4.32
N GLN A 274 14.48 18.20 4.00
CA GLN A 274 15.48 17.15 3.78
C GLN A 274 16.34 17.40 2.54
N LEU A 275 15.75 17.86 1.43
CA LEU A 275 16.48 18.19 0.22
C LEU A 275 17.41 19.41 0.41
N LEU A 276 16.96 20.43 1.16
CA LEU A 276 17.80 21.58 1.50
C LEU A 276 18.99 21.16 2.38
N ASP A 277 18.75 20.34 3.41
CA ASP A 277 19.80 19.77 4.25
C ASP A 277 20.78 18.88 3.44
N ALA A 278 20.29 18.24 2.38
CA ALA A 278 21.08 17.45 1.44
C ALA A 278 21.81 18.28 0.38
N GLY A 279 21.70 19.62 0.40
CA GLY A 279 22.48 20.53 -0.44
C GLY A 279 21.83 20.93 -1.77
N VAL A 280 20.53 20.71 -1.94
CA VAL A 280 19.78 21.26 -3.09
C VAL A 280 19.71 22.78 -3.01
N ASP A 281 20.04 23.46 -4.12
CA ASP A 281 19.87 24.92 -4.25
C ASP A 281 18.43 25.23 -4.69
N LEU A 282 17.58 25.65 -3.76
CA LEU A 282 16.19 26.03 -4.04
C LEU A 282 16.06 27.55 -4.25
N ARG A 283 15.52 27.94 -5.40
CA ARG A 283 15.28 29.33 -5.79
C ARG A 283 13.79 29.59 -5.99
N CYS A 284 13.12 30.02 -4.92
CA CYS A 284 11.73 30.49 -4.95
C CYS A 284 11.59 31.85 -5.64
N ASN A 285 10.35 32.29 -5.89
CA ASN A 285 10.02 33.53 -6.60
C ASN A 285 10.69 33.66 -7.99
N THR A 286 10.96 32.54 -8.66
CA THR A 286 11.63 32.49 -9.95
C THR A 286 10.70 31.84 -10.98
N ALA A 287 10.12 32.67 -11.85
CA ALA A 287 9.37 32.20 -13.01
C ALA A 287 10.32 32.00 -14.20
N ILE A 288 10.26 30.82 -14.84
CA ILE A 288 11.02 30.46 -16.05
C ILE A 288 10.05 30.29 -17.22
#